data_AF-A0A7Y0CHA9-F1
#
_entry.id   AF-A0A7Y0CHA9-F1
#
_cell.length_a   1.000
_cell.length_b   1.000
_cell.length_c   1.000
_cell.angle_alpha   90.00
_cell.angle_beta   90.00
_cell.angle_gamma   90.00
#
_symmetry.space_group_name_H-M   'P 1'
#
loop_
_entity.id
_entity.type
_entity.pdbx_description
1 polymer ?
#
loop_
_entity_poly.entity_id
_entity_poly.type
_entity_poly.pdbx_seq_one_letter_code
_entity_poly.pdbx_strand_id
1 'polypeptide(L)'
;MTVAGDAQVGMPPQSWAPAQLGAPSVPYASWGGRVLASLLDGSIGGGVAFLTLGPNQPTVPFLGPSFLMPGGQVQGPAAWTDSGWLVVTVVVAVLMQAYLGATPGKLLVGIAVVGDDYRPVGLVRTVLRSLAHLIDAILLIGYLRPLWNAQRLTFADSILSTQVLQTRRPWPHRWLDRGAATAVPGPLTYEALAAPRWWPAATALSAAACTFGALFSVVGTSSGGSYRGFPVDCVMITADDGLLHLQGGNVTLASNTVAETRLWITKTAETGRAATATWTWSGTLPDSSRASLRVEFTRGDGSTVPGFDFPMPDASAQSATIDLPARTISEVGPSWTARQTVVVDGVESPACVALLTRG
;
A
#
# COMPACT_ATOMS: atom_id res chain seq x y z
N MET A 1 41.08 -51.35 82.82
CA MET A 1 41.59 -51.26 81.44
C MET A 1 40.98 -50.00 80.85
N THR A 2 41.83 -49.04 80.51
CA THR A 2 41.53 -47.71 80.02
C THR A 2 40.72 -47.75 78.72
N VAL A 3 39.61 -47.00 78.66
CA VAL A 3 39.01 -46.56 77.40
C VAL A 3 39.05 -45.04 77.39
N ALA A 4 39.69 -44.51 76.35
CA ALA A 4 40.03 -43.13 76.14
C ALA A 4 39.07 -42.50 75.11
N GLY A 5 38.85 -41.19 75.25
CA GLY A 5 38.69 -40.25 74.13
C GLY A 5 37.31 -40.12 73.50
N ASP A 6 36.49 -39.22 74.05
CA ASP A 6 35.40 -38.58 73.30
C ASP A 6 36.00 -37.51 72.36
N ALA A 7 36.02 -37.80 71.06
CA ALA A 7 36.24 -36.81 70.02
C ALA A 7 34.88 -36.47 69.37
N GLN A 8 34.28 -35.36 69.78
CA GLN A 8 33.13 -34.77 69.10
C GLN A 8 33.59 -34.18 67.75
N VAL A 9 33.23 -34.84 66.65
CA VAL A 9 33.40 -34.31 65.30
C VAL A 9 32.37 -33.20 65.09
N GLY A 10 32.81 -31.95 65.20
CA GLY A 10 32.01 -30.77 64.89
C GLY A 10 31.68 -30.73 63.40
N MET A 11 30.41 -30.97 63.05
CA MET A 11 29.89 -30.75 61.71
C MET A 11 29.70 -29.23 61.52
N PRO A 12 30.28 -28.60 60.48
CA PRO A 12 30.09 -27.17 60.26
C PRO A 12 28.61 -26.89 59.90
N PRO A 13 28.02 -25.77 60.36
CA PRO A 13 26.65 -25.43 60.01
C PRO A 13 26.57 -25.19 58.50
N GLN A 14 25.89 -26.09 57.79
CA GLN A 14 25.50 -25.87 56.40
C GLN A 14 24.44 -24.76 56.37
N SER A 15 24.87 -23.53 56.08
CA SER A 15 24.00 -22.45 55.69
C SER A 15 23.41 -22.77 54.32
N TRP A 16 22.17 -23.28 54.31
CA TRP A 16 21.32 -23.26 53.14
C TRP A 16 20.89 -21.81 52.89
N ALA A 17 21.79 -20.99 52.38
CA ALA A 17 21.37 -19.78 51.71
C ALA A 17 20.56 -20.24 50.47
N PRO A 18 19.27 -19.91 50.34
CA PRO A 18 18.58 -20.15 49.07
C PRO A 18 19.39 -19.40 48.01
N ALA A 19 19.94 -20.13 47.04
CA ALA A 19 20.48 -19.52 45.85
C ALA A 19 19.41 -18.57 45.32
N GLN A 20 19.71 -17.27 45.31
CA GLN A 20 18.93 -16.29 44.57
C GLN A 20 19.04 -16.67 43.10
N LEU A 21 18.24 -17.65 42.68
CA LEU A 21 17.88 -17.84 41.28
C LEU A 21 17.28 -16.50 40.85
N GLY A 22 18.10 -15.70 40.15
CA GLY A 22 17.68 -14.39 39.68
C GLY A 22 16.32 -14.52 39.00
N ALA A 23 15.36 -13.69 39.42
CA ALA A 23 14.03 -13.71 38.83
C ALA A 23 14.18 -13.67 37.30
N PRO A 24 13.51 -14.57 36.55
CA PRO A 24 13.67 -14.64 35.11
C PRO A 24 13.37 -13.26 34.51
N SER A 25 14.36 -12.70 33.80
CA SER A 25 14.21 -11.38 33.18
C SER A 25 13.09 -11.42 32.15
N VAL A 26 12.31 -10.34 32.08
CA VAL A 26 11.21 -10.21 31.11
C VAL A 26 11.81 -10.22 29.69
N PRO A 27 11.47 -11.21 28.83
CA PRO A 27 12.12 -11.37 27.54
C PRO A 27 11.50 -10.39 26.54
N TYR A 28 12.12 -9.23 26.35
CA TYR A 28 11.67 -8.26 25.34
C TYR A 28 11.94 -8.77 23.91
N ALA A 29 10.95 -8.62 23.03
CA ALA A 29 11.05 -8.99 21.62
C ALA A 29 12.25 -8.31 20.96
N SER A 30 13.01 -9.06 20.16
CA SER A 30 14.14 -8.51 19.41
C SER A 30 13.65 -7.55 18.32
N TRP A 31 14.51 -6.60 17.92
CA TRP A 31 14.22 -5.69 16.81
C TRP A 31 13.89 -6.48 15.53
N GLY A 32 14.70 -7.48 15.18
CA GLY A 32 14.46 -8.32 14.01
C GLY A 32 13.14 -9.10 14.07
N GLY A 33 12.73 -9.57 15.26
CA GLY A 33 11.43 -10.22 15.44
C GLY A 33 10.25 -9.26 15.19
N ARG A 34 10.37 -8.01 15.64
CA ARG A 34 9.37 -6.96 15.36
C ARG A 34 9.29 -6.62 13.87
N VAL A 35 10.45 -6.53 13.19
CA VAL A 35 10.52 -6.29 11.74
C VAL A 35 9.88 -7.45 10.97
N LEU A 36 10.27 -8.70 11.27
CA LEU A 36 9.71 -9.89 10.63
C LEU A 36 8.19 -9.96 10.81
N ALA A 37 7.68 -9.72 12.02
CA ALA A 37 6.25 -9.70 12.28
C ALA A 37 5.54 -8.62 11.42
N SER A 38 6.14 -7.44 11.30
CA SER A 38 5.59 -6.34 10.49
C SER A 38 5.62 -6.63 8.99
N LEU A 39 6.65 -7.32 8.49
CA LEU A 39 6.72 -7.75 7.09
C LEU A 39 5.68 -8.83 6.76
N LEU A 40 5.47 -9.79 7.66
CA LEU A 40 4.43 -10.82 7.52
C LEU A 40 3.01 -10.23 7.55
N ASP A 41 2.79 -9.28 8.44
CA ASP A 41 1.56 -8.50 8.53
C ASP A 41 1.33 -7.67 7.27
N GLY A 42 2.36 -6.97 6.79
CA GLY A 42 2.33 -6.19 5.57
C GLY A 42 2.09 -7.03 4.31
N SER A 43 2.59 -8.27 4.26
CA SER A 43 2.37 -9.17 3.13
C SER A 43 0.91 -9.61 3.03
N ILE A 44 0.21 -9.81 4.16
CA ILE A 44 -1.23 -10.06 4.17
C ILE A 44 -1.97 -8.86 3.56
N GLY A 45 -1.65 -7.65 4.04
CA GLY A 45 -2.25 -6.41 3.51
C GLY A 45 -2.01 -6.25 2.00
N GLY A 46 -0.77 -6.42 1.55
CA GLY A 46 -0.38 -6.31 0.14
C GLY A 46 -1.03 -7.38 -0.75
N GLY A 47 -1.12 -8.63 -0.27
CA GLY A 47 -1.79 -9.71 -0.99
C GLY A 47 -3.29 -9.46 -1.15
N VAL A 48 -3.98 -9.06 -0.08
CA VAL A 48 -5.41 -8.70 -0.14
C VAL A 48 -5.65 -7.48 -1.02
N ALA A 49 -4.76 -6.48 -0.96
CA ALA A 49 -4.85 -5.29 -1.81
C ALA A 49 -4.78 -5.67 -3.30
N PHE A 50 -3.79 -6.49 -3.68
CA PHE A 50 -3.70 -7.00 -5.04
C PHE A 50 -4.95 -7.77 -5.48
N LEU A 51 -5.44 -8.67 -4.62
CA LEU A 51 -6.61 -9.50 -4.94
C LEU A 51 -7.90 -8.69 -5.11
N THR A 52 -8.02 -7.55 -4.43
CA THR A 52 -9.28 -6.79 -4.39
C THR A 52 -9.27 -5.59 -5.32
N LEU A 53 -8.16 -4.89 -5.40
CA LEU A 53 -8.03 -3.61 -6.10
C LEU A 53 -7.06 -3.70 -7.30
N GLY A 54 -6.25 -4.76 -7.43
CA GLY A 54 -5.38 -5.02 -8.60
C GLY A 54 -3.94 -4.50 -8.50
N PRO A 55 -3.28 -4.10 -9.60
CA PRO A 55 -1.99 -3.40 -9.60
C PRO A 55 -2.10 -1.98 -9.00
N ASN A 56 -0.97 -1.33 -8.69
CA ASN A 56 -0.89 0.09 -8.22
C ASN A 56 -1.68 0.39 -6.94
N GLN A 57 -1.46 -0.43 -5.92
CA GLN A 57 -2.21 -0.42 -4.68
C GLN A 57 -1.78 0.66 -3.69
N PRO A 58 -2.72 1.25 -2.93
CA PRO A 58 -2.36 2.14 -1.85
C PRO A 58 -1.62 1.39 -0.73
N THR A 59 -0.82 2.10 0.04
CA THR A 59 -0.24 1.55 1.27
C THR A 59 -1.36 1.22 2.26
N VAL A 60 -1.44 -0.04 2.67
CA VAL A 60 -2.43 -0.52 3.66
C VAL A 60 -1.91 -0.22 5.07
N PRO A 61 -2.71 0.42 5.96
CA PRO A 61 -2.27 0.76 7.32
C PRO A 61 -2.30 -0.48 8.22
N PHE A 62 -1.33 -1.37 8.05
CA PHE A 62 -1.13 -2.49 8.97
C PHE A 62 -0.38 -2.03 10.23
N LEU A 63 -0.61 -2.68 11.37
CA LEU A 63 -0.12 -2.30 12.71
C LEU A 63 1.39 -2.52 12.95
N GLY A 64 2.21 -2.05 12.02
CA GLY A 64 3.67 -2.05 12.03
C GLY A 64 4.22 -0.94 11.12
N PRO A 65 5.54 -0.71 11.11
CA PRO A 65 6.15 0.24 10.20
C PRO A 65 5.83 -0.19 8.77
N SER A 66 5.28 0.71 7.95
CA SER A 66 5.16 0.51 6.51
C SER A 66 6.58 0.48 5.93
N PHE A 67 7.22 -0.69 5.91
CA PHE A 67 8.47 -0.84 5.19
C PHE A 67 8.15 -0.69 3.71
N LEU A 68 8.68 0.40 3.13
CA LEU A 68 8.54 0.74 1.72
C LEU A 68 8.98 -0.46 0.88
N MET A 69 8.02 -1.23 0.37
CA MET A 69 8.29 -2.20 -0.67
C MET A 69 8.60 -1.41 -1.95
N PRO A 70 9.80 -1.58 -2.55
CA PRO A 70 10.17 -0.87 -3.75
C PRO A 70 9.41 -1.50 -4.93
N GLY A 71 8.23 -0.97 -5.19
CA GLY A 71 7.42 -1.22 -6.38
C GLY A 71 6.55 0.01 -6.56
N GLY A 72 6.74 0.71 -7.68
CA GLY A 72 6.25 2.07 -7.94
C GLY A 72 4.91 2.37 -7.27
N GLN A 73 4.95 3.23 -6.25
CA GLN A 73 3.77 3.84 -5.66
C GLN A 73 3.21 4.83 -6.68
N VAL A 74 2.49 4.33 -7.68
CA VAL A 74 1.52 5.16 -8.37
C VAL A 74 0.38 5.32 -7.38
N GLN A 75 0.19 6.54 -6.87
CA GLN A 75 -1.04 6.90 -6.17
C GLN A 75 -2.19 6.70 -7.14
N GLY A 76 -2.76 5.49 -7.17
CA GLY A 76 -4.05 5.26 -7.78
C GLY A 76 -5.09 6.11 -7.06
N PRO A 77 -6.19 6.50 -7.72
CA PRO A 77 -7.25 7.30 -7.08
C PRO A 77 -7.97 6.55 -5.95
N ALA A 78 -7.78 5.24 -5.81
CA ALA A 78 -8.49 4.41 -4.85
C ALA A 78 -7.83 4.42 -3.46
N ALA A 79 -8.63 4.65 -2.43
CA ALA A 79 -8.23 4.48 -1.04
C ALA A 79 -8.35 3.00 -0.65
N TRP A 80 -7.56 2.55 0.34
CA TRP A 80 -7.68 1.17 0.87
C TRP A 80 -9.08 0.88 1.44
N THR A 81 -9.80 1.92 1.84
CA THR A 81 -11.19 1.86 2.34
C THR A 81 -12.22 1.55 1.25
N ASP A 82 -11.86 1.68 -0.03
CA ASP A 82 -12.76 1.38 -1.14
C ASP A 82 -12.97 -0.13 -1.30
N SER A 83 -12.14 -0.95 -0.64
CA SER A 83 -12.28 -2.41 -0.57
C SER A 83 -12.74 -2.85 0.83
N GLY A 84 -13.97 -3.36 0.92
CA GLY A 84 -14.51 -3.91 2.17
C GLY A 84 -13.66 -5.06 2.75
N TRP A 85 -13.00 -5.85 1.89
CA TRP A 85 -12.08 -6.90 2.30
C TRP A 85 -10.82 -6.36 2.97
N LEU A 86 -10.26 -5.25 2.49
CA LEU A 86 -9.14 -4.57 3.16
C LEU A 86 -9.57 -4.00 4.50
N VAL A 87 -10.75 -3.37 4.56
CA VAL A 87 -11.31 -2.85 5.81
C VAL A 87 -11.46 -3.96 6.85
N VAL A 88 -12.07 -5.08 6.49
CA VAL A 88 -12.20 -6.24 7.38
C VAL A 88 -10.83 -6.77 7.81
N THR A 89 -9.87 -6.86 6.89
CA THR A 89 -8.51 -7.35 7.19
C THR A 89 -7.82 -6.48 8.25
N VAL A 90 -7.86 -5.15 8.07
CA VAL A 90 -7.29 -4.19 9.03
C VAL A 90 -8.02 -4.25 10.36
N VAL A 91 -9.36 -4.27 10.35
CA VAL A 91 -10.17 -4.36 11.58
C VAL A 91 -9.86 -5.64 12.35
N VAL A 92 -9.76 -6.79 11.68
CA VAL A 92 -9.40 -8.06 12.32
C VAL A 92 -8.01 -7.98 12.93
N ALA A 93 -7.01 -7.46 12.21
CA ALA A 93 -5.66 -7.29 12.75
C ALA A 93 -5.65 -6.36 13.98
N VAL A 94 -6.43 -5.27 13.97
CA VAL A 94 -6.59 -4.36 15.10
C VAL A 94 -7.24 -5.03 16.30
N LEU A 95 -8.32 -5.77 16.11
CA LEU A 95 -8.99 -6.49 17.20
C LEU A 95 -8.09 -7.58 17.76
N MET A 96 -7.35 -8.29 16.91
CA MET A 96 -6.39 -9.30 17.35
C MET A 96 -5.28 -8.67 18.20
N GLN A 97 -4.66 -7.58 17.73
CA GLN A 97 -3.67 -6.85 18.50
C GLN A 97 -4.24 -6.36 19.85
N ALA A 98 -5.44 -5.80 19.83
CA ALA A 98 -6.09 -5.22 20.99
C ALA A 98 -6.36 -6.24 22.10
N TYR A 99 -6.87 -7.43 21.75
CA TYR A 99 -7.37 -8.39 22.72
C TYR A 99 -6.50 -9.63 22.91
N LEU A 100 -5.61 -9.93 21.95
CA LEU A 100 -4.65 -11.03 22.03
C LEU A 100 -3.20 -10.53 22.17
N GLY A 101 -2.95 -9.22 21.99
CA GLY A 101 -1.60 -8.66 21.97
C GLY A 101 -0.83 -8.97 20.69
N ALA A 102 -1.43 -9.70 19.74
CA ALA A 102 -0.74 -10.20 18.56
C ALA A 102 -1.62 -10.05 17.31
N THR A 103 -0.99 -9.64 16.21
CA THR A 103 -1.48 -9.80 14.83
C THR A 103 -1.05 -11.17 14.26
N PRO A 104 -1.52 -11.60 13.08
CA PRO A 104 -1.09 -12.85 12.46
C PRO A 104 0.45 -13.01 12.36
N GLY A 105 1.17 -11.98 11.93
CA GLY A 105 2.64 -11.99 11.88
C GLY A 105 3.27 -12.10 13.27
N LYS A 106 2.75 -11.37 14.26
CA LYS A 106 3.22 -11.44 15.65
C LYS A 106 2.96 -12.80 16.30
N LEU A 107 1.82 -13.44 16.00
CA LEU A 107 1.52 -14.82 16.42
C LEU A 107 2.55 -15.81 15.86
N LEU A 108 2.91 -15.67 14.58
CA LEU A 108 3.88 -16.55 13.94
C LEU A 108 5.29 -16.40 14.53
N VAL A 109 5.73 -15.15 14.70
CA VAL A 109 7.04 -14.83 15.33
C VAL A 109 7.06 -15.18 16.82
N GLY A 110 5.89 -15.21 17.47
CA GLY A 110 5.74 -15.48 18.89
C GLY A 110 6.10 -14.27 19.76
N ILE A 111 5.58 -13.11 19.37
CA ILE A 111 5.68 -11.87 20.14
C ILE A 111 4.30 -11.32 20.46
N ALA A 112 4.19 -10.61 21.60
CA ALA A 112 2.94 -9.99 22.03
C ALA A 112 3.19 -8.58 22.56
N VAL A 113 2.29 -7.66 22.21
CA VAL A 113 2.24 -6.29 22.71
C VAL A 113 1.33 -6.24 23.92
N VAL A 114 1.88 -5.81 25.03
CA VAL A 114 1.23 -5.81 26.33
C VAL A 114 1.48 -4.48 27.05
N GLY A 115 0.67 -4.19 28.06
CA GLY A 115 0.93 -3.13 29.02
C GLY A 115 1.86 -3.57 30.13
N ASP A 116 2.01 -2.70 31.13
CA ASP A 116 2.79 -2.98 32.35
C ASP A 116 2.23 -4.16 33.16
N ASP A 117 0.94 -4.48 32.99
CA ASP A 117 0.27 -5.63 33.62
C ASP A 117 0.41 -6.94 32.80
N TYR A 118 1.28 -6.95 31.78
CA TYR A 118 1.54 -8.08 30.88
C TYR A 118 0.31 -8.61 30.13
N ARG A 119 -0.75 -7.80 30.05
CA ARG A 119 -1.97 -8.08 29.31
C ARG A 119 -2.03 -7.25 28.03
N PRO A 120 -2.74 -7.72 26.99
CA PRO A 120 -3.03 -6.94 25.80
C PRO A 120 -3.61 -5.57 26.16
N VAL A 121 -3.24 -4.55 25.40
CA VAL A 121 -3.45 -3.14 25.78
C VAL A 121 -4.88 -2.63 25.49
N GLY A 122 -5.70 -3.44 24.83
CA GLY A 122 -7.06 -3.07 24.43
C GLY A 122 -7.11 -2.21 23.16
N LEU A 123 -8.32 -1.91 22.70
CA LEU A 123 -8.56 -1.24 21.42
C LEU A 123 -8.02 0.20 21.38
N VAL A 124 -8.36 1.00 22.40
CA VAL A 124 -8.00 2.43 22.46
C VAL A 124 -6.49 2.60 22.44
N ARG A 125 -5.75 1.91 23.32
CA ARG A 125 -4.28 2.00 23.34
C ARG A 125 -3.65 1.43 22.08
N THR A 126 -4.24 0.41 21.46
CA THR A 126 -3.77 -0.13 20.18
C THR A 126 -3.85 0.93 19.07
N VAL A 127 -4.98 1.63 18.95
CA VAL A 127 -5.16 2.70 17.95
C VAL A 127 -4.25 3.89 18.25
N LEU A 128 -4.21 4.36 19.50
CA LEU A 128 -3.32 5.45 19.90
C LEU A 128 -1.85 5.11 19.64
N ARG A 129 -1.46 3.83 19.81
CA ARG A 129 -0.10 3.37 19.55
C ARG A 129 0.25 3.46 18.09
N SER A 130 -0.67 3.11 17.20
CA SER A 130 -0.48 3.31 15.76
C SER A 130 -0.28 4.78 15.42
N LEU A 131 -1.03 5.68 16.05
CA LEU A 131 -0.87 7.13 15.85
C LEU A 131 0.47 7.62 16.43
N ALA A 132 0.88 7.14 17.60
CA ALA A 132 2.15 7.51 18.22
C ALA A 132 3.37 7.04 17.41
N HIS A 133 3.25 5.94 16.65
CA HIS A 133 4.29 5.51 15.71
C HIS A 133 4.53 6.52 14.56
N LEU A 134 3.66 7.52 14.35
CA LEU A 134 3.95 8.64 13.45
C LEU A 134 5.20 9.41 13.91
N ILE A 135 5.43 9.52 15.23
CA ILE A 135 6.65 10.12 15.77
C ILE A 135 7.87 9.26 15.41
N ASP A 136 7.74 7.94 15.55
CA ASP A 136 8.80 7.01 15.15
C ASP A 136 9.11 7.13 13.64
N ALA A 137 8.07 7.35 12.81
CA ALA A 137 8.20 7.55 11.37
C ALA A 137 8.84 8.89 10.99
N ILE A 138 8.46 9.99 11.63
CA ILE A 138 9.05 11.32 11.39
C ILE A 138 10.51 11.34 11.78
N LEU A 139 10.85 10.75 12.93
CA LEU A 139 12.21 10.79 13.45
C LEU A 139 13.13 9.72 12.84
N LEU A 140 12.56 8.68 12.21
CA LEU A 140 13.18 7.45 11.66
C LEU A 140 13.98 6.62 12.68
N ILE A 141 14.78 7.28 13.52
CA ILE A 141 15.52 6.73 14.65
C ILE A 141 14.61 6.05 15.67
N GLY A 142 13.33 6.42 15.72
CA GLY A 142 12.34 5.80 16.61
C GLY A 142 12.15 4.30 16.34
N TYR A 143 12.22 3.88 15.08
CA TYR A 143 12.17 2.46 14.71
C TYR A 143 13.46 1.70 15.03
N LEU A 144 14.58 2.40 15.15
CA LEU A 144 15.87 1.79 15.50
C LEU A 144 16.11 1.78 17.01
N ARG A 145 15.40 2.61 17.79
CA ARG A 145 15.51 2.70 19.25
C ARG A 145 15.51 1.36 20.00
N PRO A 146 14.74 0.33 19.60
CA PRO A 146 14.81 -0.99 20.23
C PRO A 146 16.18 -1.68 20.18
N LEU A 147 17.11 -1.24 19.34
CA LEU A 147 18.46 -1.81 19.23
C LEU A 147 19.36 -1.43 20.42
N TRP A 148 19.19 -0.25 21.01
CA TRP A 148 20.01 0.23 22.13
C TRP A 148 19.23 0.52 23.41
N ASN A 149 17.90 0.58 23.37
CA ASN A 149 17.08 0.72 24.57
C ASN A 149 17.09 -0.59 25.39
N ALA A 150 17.35 -0.50 26.70
CA ALA A 150 17.42 -1.67 27.59
C ALA A 150 16.13 -2.52 27.61
N GLN A 151 14.96 -1.88 27.46
CA GLN A 151 13.65 -2.54 27.38
C GLN A 151 13.17 -2.73 25.92
N ARG A 152 14.02 -2.41 24.93
CA ARG A 152 13.76 -2.50 23.49
C ARG A 152 12.52 -1.72 23.03
N LEU A 153 12.24 -0.56 23.62
CA LEU A 153 11.04 0.24 23.34
C LEU A 153 11.23 1.25 22.20
N THR A 154 10.20 1.46 21.37
CA THR A 154 10.09 2.62 20.46
C THR A 154 9.60 3.88 21.21
N PHE A 155 9.53 5.06 20.57
CA PHE A 155 8.94 6.22 21.26
C PHE A 155 7.45 6.01 21.52
N ALA A 156 6.71 5.42 20.57
CA ALA A 156 5.31 5.06 20.77
C ALA A 156 5.10 4.12 21.98
N ASP A 157 6.00 3.13 22.12
CA ASP A 157 6.01 2.22 23.27
C ASP A 157 6.07 2.98 24.59
N SER A 158 7.02 3.93 24.70
CA SER A 158 7.23 4.73 25.90
C SER A 158 6.09 5.71 26.19
N ILE A 159 5.50 6.33 25.17
CA ILE A 159 4.41 7.31 25.33
C ILE A 159 3.14 6.64 25.89
N LEU A 160 2.90 5.38 25.49
CA LEU A 160 1.65 4.69 25.83
C LEU A 160 1.79 3.60 26.89
N SER A 161 2.96 3.51 27.53
CA SER A 161 3.26 2.45 28.50
C SER A 161 2.94 1.06 27.93
N THR A 162 3.50 0.79 26.74
CA THR A 162 3.34 -0.48 26.06
C THR A 162 4.70 -1.10 25.78
N GLN A 163 4.78 -2.41 25.85
CA GLN A 163 6.00 -3.18 25.66
C GLN A 163 5.73 -4.41 24.81
N VAL A 164 6.76 -4.92 24.13
CA VAL A 164 6.63 -6.10 23.27
C VAL A 164 7.49 -7.22 23.84
N LEU A 165 6.85 -8.32 24.18
CA LEU A 165 7.46 -9.49 24.79
C LEU A 165 7.62 -10.61 23.78
N GLN A 166 8.68 -11.41 23.94
CA GLN A 166 8.88 -12.68 23.27
C GLN A 166 8.07 -13.75 24.00
N THR A 167 6.77 -13.82 23.71
CA THR A 167 5.87 -14.80 24.29
C THR A 167 4.76 -15.18 23.31
N ARG A 168 4.33 -16.44 23.39
CA ARG A 168 3.14 -16.95 22.70
C ARG A 168 1.93 -17.07 23.64
N ARG A 169 2.09 -16.69 24.90
CA ARG A 169 1.09 -16.90 25.96
C ARG A 169 0.97 -15.65 26.84
N PRO A 170 0.68 -14.46 26.27
CA PRO A 170 0.40 -13.29 27.10
C PRO A 170 -0.81 -13.58 28.00
N TRP A 171 -0.91 -12.88 29.13
CA TRP A 171 -2.11 -12.95 29.95
C TRP A 171 -3.33 -12.48 29.13
N PRO A 172 -4.51 -13.11 29.28
CA PRO A 172 -5.69 -12.69 28.53
C PRO A 172 -6.06 -11.25 28.86
N HIS A 173 -6.57 -10.51 27.87
CA HIS A 173 -7.18 -9.21 28.10
C HIS A 173 -8.28 -9.32 29.17
N ARG A 174 -8.48 -8.28 29.99
CA ARG A 174 -9.43 -8.29 31.13
C ARG A 174 -10.85 -8.72 30.75
N TRP A 175 -11.30 -8.37 29.54
CA TRP A 175 -12.62 -8.76 29.03
C TRP A 175 -12.74 -10.25 28.67
N LEU A 176 -11.61 -10.90 28.35
CA LEU A 176 -11.55 -12.31 28.01
C LEU A 176 -11.14 -13.18 29.21
N ASP A 177 -10.71 -12.55 30.30
CA ASP A 177 -10.32 -13.20 31.54
C ASP A 177 -11.56 -13.64 32.33
N ARG A 178 -12.03 -14.87 32.08
CA ARG A 178 -13.18 -15.47 32.78
C ARG A 178 -12.82 -16.01 34.17
N GLY A 179 -11.96 -15.32 34.92
CA GLY A 179 -11.47 -15.78 36.22
C GLY A 179 -10.49 -16.96 36.16
N ALA A 180 -9.92 -17.23 34.99
CA ALA A 180 -8.86 -18.24 34.84
C ALA A 180 -7.51 -17.72 35.34
N ALA A 181 -7.31 -16.40 35.35
CA ALA A 181 -6.03 -15.81 35.71
C ALA A 181 -5.76 -15.69 37.22
N THR A 182 -6.74 -16.01 38.07
CA THR A 182 -6.59 -15.98 39.54
C THR A 182 -5.95 -17.25 40.11
N ALA A 183 -5.60 -18.23 39.27
CA ALA A 183 -5.04 -19.50 39.71
C ALA A 183 -3.50 -19.48 39.66
N VAL A 184 -2.89 -19.08 40.78
CA VAL A 184 -1.46 -19.25 41.15
C VAL A 184 -0.45 -18.51 40.24
N PRO A 185 0.43 -17.66 40.80
CA PRO A 185 1.55 -17.14 40.03
C PRO A 185 2.38 -18.31 39.47
N GLY A 186 2.44 -18.43 38.15
CA GLY A 186 3.42 -19.31 37.51
C GLY A 186 4.85 -18.85 37.82
N PRO A 187 5.85 -19.69 37.51
CA PRO A 187 7.26 -19.30 37.68
C PRO A 187 7.63 -18.07 36.84
N LEU A 188 6.86 -17.77 35.79
CA LEU A 188 6.96 -16.56 34.96
C LEU A 188 5.77 -15.66 35.22
N THR A 189 6.01 -14.43 35.67
CA THR A 189 4.96 -13.43 35.97
C THR A 189 4.32 -12.84 34.70
N TYR A 190 4.96 -12.99 33.55
CA TYR A 190 4.57 -12.37 32.28
C TYR A 190 3.88 -13.32 31.30
N GLU A 191 3.77 -14.62 31.59
CA GLU A 191 3.07 -15.61 30.76
C GLU A 191 1.88 -16.23 31.49
N ALA A 192 0.82 -16.55 30.74
CA ALA A 192 -0.24 -17.40 31.21
C ALA A 192 0.24 -18.86 31.33
N LEU A 193 -0.19 -19.56 32.39
CA LEU A 193 0.16 -20.96 32.66
C LEU A 193 -0.18 -21.91 31.49
N ALA A 194 -1.27 -21.64 30.79
CA ALA A 194 -1.72 -22.43 29.65
C ALA A 194 -2.22 -21.54 28.52
N ALA A 195 -1.90 -21.93 27.28
CA ALA A 195 -2.52 -21.35 26.10
C ALA A 195 -3.91 -21.95 25.86
N PRO A 196 -4.86 -21.20 25.27
CA PRO A 196 -6.13 -21.76 24.82
C PRO A 196 -5.93 -22.90 23.81
N ARG A 197 -6.82 -23.91 23.82
CA ARG A 197 -6.75 -25.06 22.89
C ARG A 197 -6.82 -24.66 21.41
N TRP A 198 -7.43 -23.52 21.09
CA TRP A 198 -7.53 -23.01 19.72
C TRP A 198 -6.26 -22.30 19.23
N TRP A 199 -5.31 -21.99 20.13
CA TRP A 199 -4.11 -21.21 19.79
C TRP A 199 -3.26 -21.85 18.68
N PRO A 200 -2.98 -23.17 18.68
CA PRO A 200 -2.24 -23.80 17.59
C PRO A 200 -2.95 -23.67 16.24
N ALA A 201 -4.28 -23.80 16.22
CA ALA A 201 -5.07 -23.62 15.01
C ALA A 201 -5.01 -22.17 14.50
N ALA A 202 -5.10 -21.18 15.40
CA ALA A 202 -4.95 -19.77 15.04
C ALA A 202 -3.53 -19.45 14.51
N THR A 203 -2.49 -20.05 15.08
CA THR A 203 -1.12 -19.92 14.56
C THR A 203 -0.99 -20.55 13.17
N ALA A 204 -1.56 -21.73 12.94
CA ALA A 204 -1.54 -22.39 11.63
C ALA A 204 -2.30 -21.58 10.57
N LEU A 205 -3.47 -21.04 10.90
CA LEU A 205 -4.22 -20.14 10.02
C LEU A 205 -3.47 -18.85 9.73
N SER A 206 -2.80 -18.27 10.73
CA SER A 206 -1.95 -17.09 10.56
C SER A 206 -0.76 -17.38 9.64
N ALA A 207 -0.12 -18.55 9.79
CA ALA A 207 0.97 -19.00 8.92
C ALA A 207 0.50 -19.14 7.47
N ALA A 208 -0.65 -19.78 7.25
CA ALA A 208 -1.26 -19.87 5.92
C ALA A 208 -1.55 -18.48 5.34
N ALA A 209 -2.19 -17.60 6.12
CA ALA A 209 -2.49 -16.23 5.69
C ALA A 209 -1.24 -15.43 5.31
N CYS A 210 -0.18 -15.49 6.13
CA CYS A 210 1.10 -14.84 5.83
C CYS A 210 1.75 -15.41 4.56
N THR A 211 1.65 -16.73 4.35
CA THR A 211 2.20 -17.42 3.17
C THR A 211 1.47 -16.98 1.90
N PHE A 212 0.14 -17.04 1.89
CA PHE A 212 -0.66 -16.56 0.77
C PHE A 212 -0.48 -15.06 0.53
N GLY A 213 -0.44 -14.27 1.61
CA GLY A 213 -0.14 -12.83 1.56
C GLY A 213 1.19 -12.56 0.87
N ALA A 214 2.27 -13.23 1.27
CA ALA A 214 3.59 -13.10 0.65
C ALA A 214 3.58 -13.49 -0.84
N LEU A 215 2.95 -14.62 -1.19
CA LEU A 215 2.86 -15.06 -2.58
C LEU A 215 2.13 -14.03 -3.46
N PHE A 216 1.00 -13.51 -2.99
CA PHE A 216 0.24 -12.49 -3.71
C PHE A 216 0.78 -11.07 -3.55
N SER A 217 1.76 -10.81 -2.68
CA SER A 217 2.33 -9.48 -2.47
C SER A 217 3.67 -9.27 -3.20
N VAL A 218 4.46 -10.33 -3.42
CA VAL A 218 5.86 -10.23 -3.89
C VAL A 218 6.09 -10.91 -5.25
N VAL A 219 5.34 -11.96 -5.56
CA VAL A 219 5.57 -12.77 -6.76
C VAL A 219 4.68 -12.26 -7.89
N GLY A 220 5.18 -11.32 -8.68
CA GLY A 220 4.46 -10.77 -9.82
C GLY A 220 5.33 -10.59 -11.05
N THR A 221 4.77 -10.89 -12.21
CA THR A 221 5.31 -10.47 -13.50
C THR A 221 4.38 -9.38 -14.03
N SER A 222 4.88 -8.16 -14.14
CA SER A 222 4.15 -7.07 -14.81
C SER A 222 4.37 -7.21 -16.31
N SER A 223 3.29 -7.33 -17.09
CA SER A 223 3.39 -7.06 -18.53
C SER A 223 3.17 -5.56 -18.76
N GLY A 224 3.96 -5.00 -19.67
CA GLY A 224 3.95 -3.57 -19.98
C GLY A 224 2.56 -3.03 -20.31
N GLY A 225 2.37 -1.72 -20.09
CA GLY A 225 1.12 -1.03 -20.35
C GLY A 225 0.62 -1.27 -21.78
N SER A 226 -0.63 -1.70 -21.92
CA SER A 226 -1.30 -1.76 -23.22
C SER A 226 -2.09 -0.47 -23.44
N TYR A 227 -1.80 0.22 -24.54
CA TYR A 227 -2.62 1.34 -24.99
C TYR A 227 -3.90 0.79 -25.61
N ARG A 228 -5.03 0.95 -24.91
CA ARG A 228 -6.36 0.79 -25.51
C ARG A 228 -6.79 2.14 -26.04
N GLY A 229 -6.45 2.41 -27.29
CA GLY A 229 -6.92 3.55 -28.05
C GLY A 229 -6.93 3.17 -29.52
N PHE A 230 -8.00 3.53 -30.21
CA PHE A 230 -8.07 3.41 -31.66
C PHE A 230 -8.07 4.83 -32.23
N PRO A 231 -7.22 5.13 -33.22
CA PRO A 231 -7.28 6.41 -33.89
C PRO A 231 -8.65 6.54 -34.59
N VAL A 232 -9.31 7.67 -34.39
CA VAL A 232 -10.49 8.05 -35.17
C VAL A 232 -10.01 9.02 -36.23
N ASP A 233 -9.99 8.56 -37.47
CA ASP A 233 -9.50 9.37 -38.59
C ASP A 233 -10.42 10.56 -38.85
N CYS A 234 -9.77 11.67 -39.15
CA CYS A 234 -10.39 12.94 -39.45
C CYS A 234 -10.46 13.10 -40.97
N VAL A 235 -11.67 13.21 -41.51
CA VAL A 235 -11.88 13.29 -42.96
C VAL A 235 -12.17 14.73 -43.36
N MET A 236 -11.48 15.22 -44.39
CA MET A 236 -11.77 16.53 -44.98
C MET A 236 -13.15 16.51 -45.66
N ILE A 237 -14.01 17.46 -45.32
CA ILE A 237 -15.32 17.62 -45.98
C ILE A 237 -15.21 18.49 -47.25
N THR A 238 -14.23 19.39 -47.25
CA THR A 238 -13.92 20.31 -48.34
C THR A 238 -12.40 20.38 -48.49
N ALA A 239 -11.90 20.48 -49.72
CA ALA A 239 -10.47 20.65 -49.97
C ALA A 239 -9.97 21.95 -49.32
N ASP A 240 -8.74 21.91 -48.80
CA ASP A 240 -8.05 23.10 -48.29
C ASP A 240 -7.12 23.65 -49.38
N ASP A 241 -7.44 24.85 -49.85
CA ASP A 241 -6.64 25.61 -50.83
C ASP A 241 -5.69 26.61 -50.13
N GLY A 242 -5.60 26.57 -48.80
CA GLY A 242 -4.71 27.42 -47.99
C GLY A 242 -3.24 26.99 -48.05
N LEU A 243 -2.34 27.86 -47.54
CA LEU A 243 -0.88 27.70 -47.65
C LEU A 243 -0.33 26.36 -47.15
N LEU A 244 -0.95 25.78 -46.12
CA LEU A 244 -0.52 24.50 -45.55
C LEU A 244 -1.27 23.29 -46.12
N HIS A 245 -2.41 23.47 -46.79
CA HIS A 245 -3.22 22.38 -47.35
C HIS A 245 -3.43 21.22 -46.35
N LEU A 246 -4.30 21.42 -45.35
CA LEU A 246 -4.68 20.38 -44.40
C LEU A 246 -5.26 19.17 -45.17
N GLN A 247 -4.63 18.00 -44.99
CA GLN A 247 -5.02 16.76 -45.66
C GLN A 247 -5.92 15.88 -44.78
N GLY A 248 -5.81 16.04 -43.46
CA GLY A 248 -6.55 15.25 -42.49
C GLY A 248 -5.77 15.09 -41.19
N GLY A 249 -6.10 14.04 -40.45
CA GLY A 249 -5.53 13.80 -39.14
C GLY A 249 -6.21 12.63 -38.44
N ASN A 250 -5.94 12.48 -37.15
CA ASN A 250 -6.71 11.59 -36.30
C ASN A 250 -6.76 12.12 -34.87
N VAL A 251 -7.78 11.69 -34.13
CA VAL A 251 -7.82 11.86 -32.68
C VAL A 251 -7.79 10.49 -32.03
N THR A 252 -6.85 10.29 -31.11
CA THR A 252 -6.71 9.04 -30.36
C THR A 252 -7.00 9.31 -28.89
N LEU A 253 -8.03 8.68 -28.35
CA LEU A 253 -8.27 8.60 -26.91
C LEU A 253 -7.78 7.23 -26.43
N ALA A 254 -6.67 7.21 -25.70
CA ALA A 254 -6.04 6.00 -25.22
C ALA A 254 -6.13 5.88 -23.69
N SER A 255 -6.52 4.73 -23.19
CA SER A 255 -6.30 4.32 -21.80
C SER A 255 -5.04 3.45 -21.73
N ASN A 256 -4.12 3.77 -20.82
CA ASN A 256 -3.00 2.91 -20.50
C ASN A 256 -3.41 1.95 -19.39
N THR A 257 -3.51 0.66 -19.70
CA THR A 257 -3.80 -0.37 -18.71
C THR A 257 -2.56 -1.18 -18.42
N VAL A 258 -2.21 -1.33 -17.14
CA VAL A 258 -1.19 -2.29 -16.70
C VAL A 258 -1.88 -3.57 -16.29
N ALA A 259 -1.38 -4.69 -16.77
CA ALA A 259 -1.76 -6.01 -16.31
C ALA A 259 -0.65 -6.57 -15.43
N GLU A 260 -1.01 -7.03 -14.25
CA GLU A 260 -0.09 -7.73 -13.35
C GLU A 260 -0.67 -9.10 -13.03
N THR A 261 0.15 -10.14 -13.26
CA THR A 261 -0.19 -11.50 -12.87
C THR A 261 0.64 -11.88 -11.66
N ARG A 262 -0.04 -12.30 -10.59
CA ARG A 262 0.58 -12.90 -9.40
C ARG A 262 0.01 -14.29 -9.21
N LEU A 263 0.89 -15.28 -9.10
CA LEU A 263 0.53 -16.70 -9.21
C LEU A 263 -0.30 -16.97 -10.47
N TRP A 264 -1.57 -17.36 -10.33
CA TRP A 264 -2.50 -17.65 -11.42
C TRP A 264 -3.58 -16.57 -11.61
N ILE A 265 -3.50 -15.45 -10.86
CA ILE A 265 -4.51 -14.38 -10.91
C ILE A 265 -3.93 -13.18 -11.65
N THR A 266 -4.58 -12.80 -12.75
CA THR A 266 -4.28 -11.58 -13.51
C THR A 266 -5.26 -10.48 -13.13
N LYS A 267 -4.72 -9.31 -12.79
CA LYS A 267 -5.49 -8.10 -12.53
C LYS A 267 -5.05 -7.00 -13.48
N THR A 268 -6.00 -6.25 -13.98
CA THR A 268 -5.76 -5.09 -14.83
C THR A 268 -6.17 -3.82 -14.09
N ALA A 269 -5.33 -2.80 -14.15
CA ALA A 269 -5.65 -1.46 -13.66
C ALA A 269 -5.36 -0.42 -14.73
N GLU A 270 -6.24 0.56 -14.85
CA GLU A 270 -6.01 1.75 -15.66
C GLU A 270 -5.03 2.66 -14.91
N THR A 271 -3.92 3.01 -15.55
CA THR A 271 -2.80 3.78 -14.96
C THR A 271 -2.73 5.21 -15.46
N GLY A 272 -3.40 5.49 -16.56
CA GLY A 272 -3.48 6.82 -17.14
C GLY A 272 -4.40 6.82 -18.34
N ARG A 273 -4.91 8.00 -18.67
CA ARG A 273 -5.61 8.28 -19.91
C ARG A 273 -4.84 9.36 -20.64
N ALA A 274 -4.63 9.17 -21.93
CA ALA A 274 -3.99 10.12 -22.81
C ALA A 274 -4.92 10.40 -23.98
N ALA A 275 -4.97 11.65 -24.41
CA ALA A 275 -5.66 12.06 -25.62
C ALA A 275 -4.62 12.70 -26.51
N THR A 276 -4.49 12.25 -27.74
CA THR A 276 -3.61 12.85 -28.73
C THR A 276 -4.41 13.24 -29.96
N ALA A 277 -3.98 14.32 -30.59
CA ALA A 277 -4.51 14.74 -31.87
C ALA A 277 -3.34 14.84 -32.86
N THR A 278 -3.53 14.27 -34.04
CA THR A 278 -2.57 14.29 -35.14
C THR A 278 -3.15 15.12 -36.27
N TRP A 279 -2.33 15.98 -36.86
CA TRP A 279 -2.64 16.72 -38.09
C TRP A 279 -1.65 16.32 -39.18
N THR A 280 -2.09 16.35 -40.43
CA THR A 280 -1.27 16.08 -41.62
C THR A 280 -1.57 17.10 -42.69
N TRP A 281 -0.53 17.67 -43.29
CA TRP A 281 -0.63 18.77 -44.25
C TRP A 281 0.49 18.67 -45.29
N SER A 282 0.36 19.33 -46.44
CA SER A 282 1.35 19.19 -47.54
C SER A 282 1.97 20.48 -48.03
N GLY A 283 1.46 21.62 -47.59
CA GLY A 283 1.97 22.94 -47.97
C GLY A 283 3.17 23.37 -47.14
N THR A 284 3.80 24.46 -47.56
CA THR A 284 4.94 25.08 -46.87
C THR A 284 4.55 26.45 -46.36
N LEU A 285 5.10 26.81 -45.19
CA LEU A 285 4.83 28.10 -44.56
C LEU A 285 6.00 29.06 -44.84
N PRO A 286 5.74 30.30 -45.29
CA PRO A 286 6.76 31.35 -45.32
C PRO A 286 7.22 31.70 -43.90
N ASP A 287 8.53 32.00 -43.72
CA ASP A 287 9.16 32.29 -42.43
C ASP A 287 8.49 33.43 -41.62
N SER A 288 7.78 34.34 -42.29
CA SER A 288 7.07 35.46 -41.67
C SER A 288 5.70 35.10 -41.07
N SER A 289 5.17 33.93 -41.42
CA SER A 289 3.78 33.56 -41.12
C SER A 289 3.69 32.82 -39.79
N ARG A 290 2.59 33.00 -39.07
CA ARG A 290 2.32 32.29 -37.82
C ARG A 290 1.22 31.26 -38.02
N ALA A 291 1.53 30.01 -37.70
CA ALA A 291 0.58 28.92 -37.78
C ALA A 291 0.28 28.31 -36.40
N SER A 292 -0.97 27.93 -36.18
CA SER A 292 -1.41 27.15 -35.03
C SER A 292 -2.33 26.02 -35.45
N LEU A 293 -2.30 24.94 -34.67
CA LEU A 293 -3.17 23.78 -34.80
C LEU A 293 -4.31 23.92 -33.81
N ARG A 294 -5.56 23.79 -34.29
CA ARG A 294 -6.76 23.91 -33.47
C ARG A 294 -7.56 22.62 -33.50
N VAL A 295 -8.06 22.20 -32.35
CA VAL A 295 -9.04 21.12 -32.22
C VAL A 295 -10.19 21.52 -31.31
N GLU A 296 -11.41 21.26 -31.76
CA GLU A 296 -12.66 21.51 -31.03
C GLU A 296 -13.46 20.22 -30.92
N PHE A 297 -14.08 19.99 -29.76
CA PHE A 297 -14.90 18.82 -29.53
C PHE A 297 -16.36 19.21 -29.31
N THR A 298 -17.27 18.46 -29.92
CA THR A 298 -18.70 18.49 -29.64
C THR A 298 -19.08 17.15 -29.01
N ARG A 299 -19.72 17.19 -27.85
CA ARG A 299 -20.22 16.00 -27.15
C ARG A 299 -21.38 15.36 -27.90
N GLY A 300 -21.69 14.12 -27.56
CA GLY A 300 -22.86 13.41 -28.10
C GLY A 300 -24.21 14.07 -27.78
N ASP A 301 -24.28 14.92 -26.75
CA ASP A 301 -25.48 15.73 -26.44
C ASP A 301 -25.57 17.05 -27.24
N GLY A 302 -24.60 17.30 -28.13
CA GLY A 302 -24.51 18.51 -28.95
C GLY A 302 -23.82 19.70 -28.27
N SER A 303 -23.43 19.59 -27.00
CA SER A 303 -22.71 20.68 -26.32
C SER A 303 -21.23 20.74 -26.74
N THR A 304 -20.73 21.95 -26.92
CA THR A 304 -19.34 22.20 -27.37
C THR A 304 -18.40 22.32 -26.18
N VAL A 305 -17.21 21.73 -26.30
CA VAL A 305 -16.07 21.89 -25.39
C VAL A 305 -15.19 23.02 -25.93
N PRO A 306 -14.59 23.87 -25.08
CA PRO A 306 -13.65 24.90 -25.53
C PRO A 306 -12.55 24.32 -26.41
N GLY A 307 -12.28 24.97 -27.54
CA GLY A 307 -11.22 24.60 -28.45
C GLY A 307 -9.83 24.71 -27.81
N PHE A 308 -8.92 23.87 -28.26
CA PHE A 308 -7.52 23.92 -27.88
C PHE A 308 -6.68 24.40 -29.05
N ASP A 309 -5.87 25.42 -28.80
CA ASP A 309 -4.91 25.99 -29.74
C ASP A 309 -3.49 25.61 -29.34
N PHE A 310 -2.75 25.10 -30.31
CA PHE A 310 -1.36 24.72 -30.14
C PHE A 310 -0.49 25.45 -31.15
N PRO A 311 0.67 25.98 -30.75
CA PRO A 311 1.62 26.52 -31.71
C PRO A 311 2.06 25.41 -32.68
N MET A 312 2.15 25.72 -33.98
CA MET A 312 2.66 24.76 -34.95
C MET A 312 4.13 24.45 -34.63
N PRO A 313 4.53 23.16 -34.46
CA PRO A 313 5.90 22.82 -34.04
C PRO A 313 6.92 23.08 -35.15
N ASP A 314 6.83 22.34 -36.25
CA ASP A 314 7.67 22.45 -37.44
C ASP A 314 6.79 22.23 -38.68
N ALA A 315 6.53 23.31 -39.42
CA ALA A 315 5.70 23.26 -40.62
C ALA A 315 6.31 22.36 -41.73
N SER A 316 7.62 22.14 -41.71
CA SER A 316 8.30 21.28 -42.71
C SER A 316 8.09 19.79 -42.46
N ALA A 317 7.71 19.40 -41.25
CA ALA A 317 7.48 18.00 -40.87
C ALA A 317 6.22 17.38 -41.52
N GLN A 318 5.34 18.20 -42.12
CA GLN A 318 4.09 17.78 -42.81
C GLN A 318 3.10 16.99 -41.94
N SER A 319 3.43 16.78 -40.67
CA SER A 319 2.57 16.16 -39.67
C SER A 319 3.01 16.56 -38.27
N ALA A 320 2.07 16.59 -37.34
CA ALA A 320 2.35 16.79 -35.92
C ALA A 320 1.35 16.02 -35.07
N THR A 321 1.85 15.35 -34.03
CA THR A 321 1.05 14.73 -32.98
C THR A 321 1.22 15.54 -31.71
N ILE A 322 0.10 16.00 -31.13
CA ILE A 322 0.08 16.82 -29.92
C ILE A 322 -0.71 16.10 -28.82
N ASP A 323 -0.15 16.08 -27.62
CA ASP A 323 -0.84 15.64 -26.41
C ASP A 323 -1.89 16.68 -26.00
N LEU A 324 -3.15 16.25 -25.93
CA LEU A 324 -4.26 17.07 -25.48
C LEU A 324 -4.29 17.11 -23.95
N PRO A 325 -4.83 18.19 -23.34
CA PRO A 325 -4.94 18.29 -21.90
C PRO A 325 -5.71 17.12 -21.29
N ALA A 326 -5.28 16.63 -20.12
CA ALA A 326 -5.89 15.46 -19.47
C ALA A 326 -7.41 15.59 -19.23
N ARG A 327 -7.92 16.81 -19.05
CA ARG A 327 -9.35 17.11 -18.87
C ARG A 327 -10.21 16.81 -20.10
N THR A 328 -9.61 16.79 -21.30
CA THR A 328 -10.31 16.53 -22.57
C THR A 328 -11.08 15.21 -22.50
N ILE A 329 -10.50 14.19 -21.88
CA ILE A 329 -11.07 12.84 -21.84
C ILE A 329 -12.29 12.77 -20.92
N SER A 330 -12.27 13.47 -19.78
CA SER A 330 -13.42 13.56 -18.87
C SER A 330 -14.53 14.45 -19.44
N GLU A 331 -14.17 15.46 -20.23
CA GLU A 331 -15.14 16.43 -20.75
C GLU A 331 -15.86 15.92 -21.99
N VAL A 332 -15.20 15.18 -22.88
CA VAL A 332 -15.76 14.86 -24.21
C VAL A 332 -16.74 13.67 -24.17
N GLY A 333 -16.61 12.78 -23.18
CA GLY A 333 -17.53 11.66 -22.98
C GLY A 333 -17.37 10.51 -23.99
N PRO A 334 -18.30 9.54 -24.00
CA PRO A 334 -18.16 8.31 -24.80
C PRO A 334 -18.46 8.47 -26.30
N SER A 335 -19.19 9.51 -26.67
CA SER A 335 -19.55 9.84 -28.05
C SER A 335 -19.26 11.30 -28.32
N TRP A 336 -18.59 11.61 -29.44
CA TRP A 336 -18.11 12.95 -29.74
C TRP A 336 -17.81 13.15 -31.22
N THR A 337 -17.79 14.42 -31.63
CA THR A 337 -17.30 14.89 -32.92
C THR A 337 -16.14 15.83 -32.69
N ALA A 338 -15.00 15.60 -33.33
CA ALA A 338 -13.85 16.51 -33.29
C ALA A 338 -13.73 17.24 -34.63
N ARG A 339 -13.54 18.56 -34.56
CA ARG A 339 -13.14 19.40 -35.69
C ARG A 339 -11.70 19.79 -35.51
N GLN A 340 -10.85 19.47 -36.49
CA GLN A 340 -9.45 19.88 -36.50
C GLN A 340 -9.23 20.86 -37.65
N THR A 341 -8.59 21.98 -37.37
CA THR A 341 -8.24 23.04 -38.33
C THR A 341 -6.79 23.47 -38.16
N VAL A 342 -6.26 24.13 -39.19
CA VAL A 342 -5.00 24.86 -39.14
C VAL A 342 -5.33 26.33 -39.28
N VAL A 343 -4.74 27.18 -38.43
CA VAL A 343 -4.92 28.63 -38.49
C VAL A 343 -3.61 29.25 -38.93
N VAL A 344 -3.61 29.96 -40.05
CA VAL A 344 -2.44 30.68 -40.59
C VAL A 344 -2.74 32.16 -40.62
N ASP A 345 -1.97 32.96 -39.88
CA ASP A 345 -2.13 34.41 -39.77
C ASP A 345 -3.57 34.85 -39.43
N GLY A 346 -4.28 34.03 -38.64
CA GLY A 346 -5.67 34.28 -38.21
C GLY A 346 -6.73 33.78 -39.18
N VAL A 347 -6.36 33.19 -40.32
CA VAL A 347 -7.28 32.55 -41.26
C VAL A 347 -7.35 31.06 -40.96
N GLU A 348 -8.54 30.55 -40.67
CA GLU A 348 -8.76 29.12 -40.44
C GLU A 348 -8.92 28.36 -41.76
N SER A 349 -8.26 27.21 -41.86
CA SER A 349 -8.48 26.24 -42.92
C SER A 349 -9.88 25.63 -42.82
N PRO A 350 -10.41 25.03 -43.90
CA PRO A 350 -11.52 24.11 -43.77
C PRO A 350 -11.17 22.99 -42.78
N ALA A 351 -12.17 22.57 -42.01
CA ALA A 351 -11.99 21.57 -40.96
C ALA A 351 -12.04 20.16 -41.54
N CYS A 352 -11.15 19.29 -41.06
CA CYS A 352 -11.44 17.87 -41.08
C CYS A 352 -12.35 17.53 -39.89
N VAL A 353 -13.17 16.48 -40.04
CA VAL A 353 -14.09 16.03 -39.01
C VAL A 353 -13.85 14.56 -38.69
N ALA A 354 -13.66 14.26 -37.40
CA ALA A 354 -13.63 12.91 -36.86
C ALA A 354 -14.87 12.68 -36.01
N LEU A 355 -15.55 11.54 -36.20
CA LEU A 355 -16.77 11.20 -35.48
C LEU A 355 -16.60 9.86 -34.76
N LEU A 356 -16.78 9.86 -33.44
CA LEU A 356 -16.91 8.65 -32.65
C LEU A 356 -18.31 8.57 -32.06
N THR A 357 -19.08 7.59 -32.50
CA THR A 357 -20.36 7.22 -31.90
C THR A 357 -20.19 5.87 -31.19
N ARG A 358 -20.23 5.85 -29.86
CA ARG A 358 -20.44 4.58 -29.14
C ARG A 358 -21.93 4.22 -29.21
N GLY A 359 -22.22 3.06 -29.79
CA GLY A 359 -23.52 2.40 -29.71
C GLY A 359 -23.76 1.72 -28.38
#